data_AF-A0AAN6YMU4-F1
#
_entry.id   AF-A0AAN6YMU4-F1
#
_cell.length_a   1.000
_cell.length_b   1.000
_cell.length_c   1.000
_cell.angle_alpha   90.00
_cell.angle_beta   90.00
_cell.angle_gamma   90.00
#
_symmetry.space_group_name_H-M   'P 1'
#
loop_
_entity.id
_entity.type
_entity.pdbx_description
1 polymer ?
#
loop_
_entity_poly.entity_id
_entity_poly.type
_entity_poly.pdbx_seq_one_letter_code
_entity_poly.pdbx_strand_id
1 'polypeptide(L)'
;MKFTALAFLSALATSTAQVVIVPPGPQRGPNTIVFKEINGVKNNECLTFTNNGNIVNAACAWTHADRQVTPGKILGTDVLIIQRSWIPQFRPDLAGKTACIAFNQTDFRAEDCERRDLLFARFDIGNGRIVANGHTACLSGHDNIAQVTTDYYGRTCAQFTITAVTPTKP
;
A
#
# COMPACT_ATOMS: atom_id res chain seq x y z
N MET A 1 62.45 -34.00 -38.95
CA MET A 1 61.86 -32.64 -39.01
C MET A 1 60.53 -32.70 -38.27
N LYS A 2 60.41 -32.07 -37.09
CA LYS A 2 59.20 -32.11 -36.25
C LYS A 2 58.48 -30.78 -36.38
N PHE A 3 57.24 -30.79 -36.87
CA PHE A 3 56.36 -29.62 -36.94
C PHE A 3 55.49 -29.57 -35.68
N THR A 4 55.63 -28.49 -34.92
CA THR A 4 54.80 -28.22 -33.73
C THR A 4 53.75 -27.19 -34.15
N ALA A 5 52.49 -27.60 -34.24
CA ALA A 5 51.37 -26.72 -34.54
C ALA A 5 50.87 -26.06 -33.25
N LEU A 6 50.95 -24.73 -33.16
CA LEU A 6 50.26 -23.93 -32.14
C LEU A 6 48.83 -23.67 -32.61
N ALA A 7 47.85 -24.15 -31.85
CA ALA A 7 46.44 -23.77 -32.01
C ALA A 7 46.16 -22.52 -31.17
N PHE A 8 45.84 -21.40 -31.81
CA PHE A 8 45.30 -20.20 -31.17
C PHE A 8 43.82 -20.41 -30.88
N LEU A 9 43.43 -20.52 -29.60
CA LEU A 9 42.05 -20.38 -29.17
C LEU A 9 41.74 -18.90 -28.91
N SER A 10 40.92 -18.30 -29.76
CA SER A 10 40.29 -17.00 -29.51
C SER A 10 39.05 -17.18 -28.63
N ALA A 11 39.14 -16.72 -27.39
CA ALA A 11 38.00 -16.66 -26.48
C ALA A 11 37.08 -15.49 -26.89
N LEU A 12 35.88 -15.80 -27.39
CA LEU A 12 34.80 -14.83 -27.58
C LEU A 12 34.21 -14.48 -26.22
N ALA A 13 34.50 -13.27 -25.74
CA ALA A 13 33.83 -12.70 -24.57
C ALA A 13 32.38 -12.34 -24.95
N THR A 14 31.42 -13.12 -24.50
CA THR A 14 29.99 -12.80 -24.59
C THR A 14 29.66 -11.77 -23.50
N SER A 15 29.49 -10.52 -23.91
CA SER A 15 29.00 -9.46 -23.03
C SER A 15 27.51 -9.69 -22.75
N THR A 16 27.18 -10.20 -21.56
CA THR A 16 25.78 -10.28 -21.10
C THR A 16 25.32 -8.88 -20.68
N ALA A 17 24.53 -8.23 -21.53
CA ALA A 17 23.79 -7.05 -21.14
C ALA A 17 22.80 -7.46 -20.03
N GLN A 18 23.07 -7.07 -18.79
CA GLN A 18 22.13 -7.26 -17.69
C GLN A 18 20.97 -6.29 -17.89
N VAL A 19 19.82 -6.83 -18.30
CA VAL A 19 18.55 -6.10 -18.27
C VAL A 19 18.22 -5.85 -16.81
N VAL A 20 18.40 -4.60 -16.35
CA VAL A 20 17.93 -4.17 -15.04
C VAL A 20 16.40 -4.08 -15.12
N ILE A 21 15.73 -5.17 -14.76
CA ILE A 21 14.28 -5.17 -14.58
C ILE A 21 14.01 -4.41 -13.28
N VAL A 22 13.81 -3.09 -13.36
CA VAL A 22 13.24 -2.34 -12.24
C VAL A 22 11.84 -2.93 -12.00
N PRO A 23 11.54 -3.49 -10.81
CA PRO A 23 10.20 -3.97 -10.52
C PRO A 23 9.22 -2.82 -10.75
N PRO A 24 8.14 -3.03 -11.51
CA PRO A 24 7.16 -1.98 -11.70
C PRO A 24 6.62 -1.54 -10.34
N GLY A 25 6.64 -0.21 -10.10
CA GLY A 25 6.02 0.40 -8.93
C GLY A 25 4.51 0.13 -8.87
N PRO A 26 3.82 0.59 -7.82
CA PRO A 26 2.40 0.33 -7.65
C PRO A 26 1.56 0.80 -8.84
N GLN A 27 0.78 -0.12 -9.40
CA GLN A 27 -0.16 0.13 -10.49
C GLN A 27 -1.52 0.48 -9.91
N ARG A 28 -1.94 1.75 -10.08
CA ARG A 28 -3.26 2.22 -9.64
C ARG A 28 -4.37 1.62 -10.49
N GLY A 29 -5.44 1.17 -9.85
CA GLY A 29 -6.68 0.75 -10.51
C GLY A 29 -7.49 1.95 -11.00
N PRO A 30 -8.66 1.69 -11.63
CA PRO A 30 -9.42 2.70 -12.35
C PRO A 30 -10.13 3.71 -11.45
N ASN A 31 -10.43 3.33 -10.19
CA ASN A 31 -11.23 4.15 -9.29
C ASN A 31 -10.43 4.52 -8.04
N THR A 32 -10.49 5.80 -7.68
CA THR A 32 -10.13 6.25 -6.33
C THR A 32 -11.38 6.25 -5.48
N ILE A 33 -11.24 5.80 -4.23
CA ILE A 33 -12.34 5.59 -3.32
C ILE A 33 -12.07 6.26 -1.97
N VAL A 34 -13.14 6.55 -1.27
CA VAL A 34 -13.14 6.90 0.15
C VAL A 34 -13.81 5.76 0.90
N PHE A 35 -13.16 5.27 1.96
CA PHE A 35 -13.73 4.25 2.85
C PHE A 35 -14.56 4.89 3.95
N LYS A 36 -15.75 4.35 4.17
CA LYS A 36 -16.61 4.73 5.29
C LYS A 36 -16.90 3.55 6.20
N GLU A 37 -16.50 3.65 7.46
CA GLU A 37 -16.75 2.61 8.45
C GLU A 37 -18.26 2.53 8.76
N ILE A 38 -18.82 1.33 8.68
CA ILE A 38 -20.21 1.06 9.05
C ILE A 38 -20.31 1.07 10.57
N ASN A 39 -21.25 1.84 11.11
CA ASN A 39 -21.37 2.10 12.56
C ASN A 39 -20.11 2.73 13.18
N GLY A 40 -19.33 3.47 12.39
CA GLY A 40 -18.16 4.21 12.85
C GLY A 40 -18.52 5.42 13.73
N VAL A 41 -17.51 6.25 14.05
CA VAL A 41 -17.71 7.48 14.84
C VAL A 41 -18.66 8.44 14.11
N LYS A 42 -19.72 8.88 14.80
CA LYS A 42 -20.67 9.87 14.27
C LYS A 42 -19.94 11.14 13.82
N ASN A 43 -20.28 11.64 12.64
CA ASN A 43 -19.61 12.77 11.94
C ASN A 43 -18.17 12.49 11.47
N ASN A 44 -17.56 11.38 11.89
CA ASN A 44 -16.21 10.97 11.54
C ASN A 44 -16.28 9.66 10.74
N GLU A 45 -16.94 9.74 9.60
CA GLU A 45 -17.36 8.54 8.89
C GLU A 45 -16.30 8.02 7.93
N CYS A 46 -15.23 8.78 7.64
CA CYS A 46 -14.24 8.44 6.61
C CYS A 46 -12.85 8.12 7.19
N LEU A 47 -12.21 7.08 6.65
CA LEU A 47 -10.80 6.82 6.93
C LEU A 47 -9.91 7.95 6.42
N THR A 48 -8.87 8.27 7.18
CA THR A 48 -7.83 9.23 6.81
C THR A 48 -6.46 8.87 7.32
N PHE A 49 -5.45 9.53 6.78
CA PHE A 49 -4.06 9.34 7.14
C PHE A 49 -3.51 10.61 7.77
N THR A 50 -3.08 10.50 9.03
CA THR A 50 -2.37 11.58 9.72
C THR A 50 -1.02 11.89 9.06
N ASN A 51 -0.37 12.98 9.46
CA ASN A 51 0.98 13.30 9.01
C ASN A 51 1.99 12.20 9.33
N ASN A 52 1.79 11.47 10.44
CA ASN A 52 2.64 10.35 10.86
C ASN A 52 2.24 9.03 10.16
N GLY A 53 1.20 9.03 9.31
CA GLY A 53 0.73 7.87 8.57
C GLY A 53 -0.17 6.91 9.35
N ASN A 54 -0.54 7.24 10.59
CA ASN A 54 -1.59 6.52 11.32
C ASN A 54 -2.93 6.69 10.62
N ILE A 55 -3.75 5.65 10.67
CA ILE A 55 -5.11 5.66 10.12
C ILE A 55 -6.07 6.09 11.22
N VAL A 56 -6.91 7.08 10.95
CA VAL A 56 -7.94 7.55 11.88
C VAL A 56 -9.26 7.75 11.15
N ASN A 57 -10.37 7.69 11.88
CA ASN A 57 -11.67 8.11 11.40
C ASN A 57 -11.80 9.64 11.56
N ALA A 58 -12.22 10.34 10.52
CA ALA A 58 -12.58 11.75 10.64
C ALA A 58 -13.67 12.15 9.63
N ALA A 59 -14.09 13.41 9.69
CA ALA A 59 -15.15 13.91 8.83
C ALA A 59 -14.89 13.63 7.35
N CYS A 60 -15.94 13.20 6.67
CA CYS A 60 -15.88 12.89 5.25
C CYS A 60 -15.72 14.16 4.43
N ALA A 61 -14.51 14.38 3.92
CA ALA A 61 -14.21 15.39 2.92
C ALA A 61 -13.74 14.68 1.65
N TRP A 62 -14.67 14.38 0.73
CA TRP A 62 -14.39 13.55 -0.45
C TRP A 62 -13.40 14.18 -1.41
N THR A 63 -13.17 15.49 -1.31
CA THR A 63 -12.20 16.27 -2.08
C THR A 63 -10.83 16.36 -1.42
N HIS A 64 -10.61 15.70 -0.28
CA HIS A 64 -9.32 15.71 0.40
C HIS A 64 -8.54 14.44 0.06
N ALA A 65 -7.31 14.64 -0.42
CA ALA A 65 -6.44 13.55 -0.89
C ALA A 65 -6.04 12.57 0.24
N ASP A 66 -5.96 13.05 1.48
CA ASP A 66 -5.70 12.25 2.68
C ASP A 66 -6.87 11.36 3.14
N ARG A 67 -8.01 11.38 2.43
CA ARG A 67 -9.17 10.48 2.60
C ARG A 67 -9.29 9.43 1.51
N GLN A 68 -8.47 9.58 0.48
CA GLN A 68 -8.63 8.87 -0.76
C GLN A 68 -7.60 7.75 -0.88
N VAL A 69 -8.07 6.62 -1.37
CA VAL A 69 -7.27 5.42 -1.59
C VAL A 69 -7.60 4.89 -2.98
N THR A 70 -6.60 4.43 -3.71
CA THR A 70 -6.78 3.78 -5.00
C THR A 70 -6.40 2.31 -4.85
N PRO A 71 -7.37 1.38 -4.92
CA PRO A 71 -7.07 -0.04 -5.08
C PRO A 71 -6.19 -0.24 -6.31
N GLY A 72 -5.19 -1.10 -6.19
CA GLY A 72 -4.21 -1.31 -7.24
C GLY A 72 -3.47 -2.63 -7.05
N LYS A 73 -2.35 -2.80 -7.77
CA LYS A 73 -1.51 -3.99 -7.69
C LYS A 73 -0.03 -3.67 -7.61
N ILE A 74 0.72 -4.52 -6.91
CA ILE A 74 2.19 -4.59 -6.92
C ILE A 74 2.56 -6.04 -7.19
N LEU A 75 3.22 -6.30 -8.34
CA LEU A 75 3.61 -7.65 -8.74
C LEU A 75 2.45 -8.68 -8.67
N GLY A 76 1.23 -8.23 -9.01
CA GLY A 76 0.02 -9.05 -8.98
C GLY A 76 -0.75 -9.04 -7.64
N THR A 77 -0.10 -8.70 -6.52
CA THR A 77 -0.71 -8.59 -5.19
C THR A 77 -1.55 -7.33 -5.07
N ASP A 78 -2.78 -7.45 -4.56
CA ASP A 78 -3.67 -6.32 -4.34
C ASP A 78 -3.12 -5.39 -3.26
N VAL A 79 -3.19 -4.09 -3.51
CA VAL A 79 -2.76 -3.07 -2.56
C VAL A 79 -3.76 -1.93 -2.50
N LEU A 80 -3.75 -1.20 -1.37
CA LEU A 80 -4.49 0.03 -1.16
C LEU A 80 -3.51 1.20 -1.19
N ILE A 81 -3.46 1.93 -2.31
CA ILE A 81 -2.50 3.00 -2.56
C ILE A 81 -3.07 4.32 -2.05
N ILE A 82 -2.36 5.02 -1.18
CA ILE A 82 -2.85 6.24 -0.55
C ILE A 82 -2.66 7.42 -1.53
N GLN A 83 -3.63 8.33 -1.60
CA GLN A 83 -3.58 9.55 -2.42
C GLN A 83 -3.01 10.75 -1.68
N ARG A 84 -2.00 10.55 -0.84
CA ARG A 84 -1.39 11.61 -0.03
C ARG A 84 0.10 11.71 -0.30
N SER A 85 0.67 12.91 -0.19
CA SER A 85 2.11 13.12 -0.10
C SER A 85 2.55 13.31 1.35
N TRP A 86 3.78 12.90 1.66
CA TRP A 86 4.41 13.17 2.95
C TRP A 86 5.54 14.17 2.80
N ILE A 87 5.67 15.04 3.80
CA ILE A 87 6.80 15.96 3.91
C ILE A 87 7.87 15.37 4.84
N PRO A 88 9.17 15.61 4.58
CA PRO A 88 10.25 15.00 5.35
C PRO A 88 10.21 15.24 6.86
N GLN A 89 9.64 16.36 7.31
CA GLN A 89 9.55 16.70 8.73
C GLN A 89 8.71 15.70 9.56
N PHE A 90 7.69 15.08 8.96
CA PHE A 90 6.79 14.17 9.67
C PHE A 90 7.06 12.69 9.36
N ARG A 91 7.33 12.38 8.08
CA ARG A 91 7.60 11.02 7.59
C ARG A 91 8.73 11.08 6.56
N PRO A 92 10.00 11.23 6.99
CA PRO A 92 11.14 11.27 6.07
C PRO A 92 11.27 9.99 5.25
N ASP A 93 10.83 8.86 5.79
CA ASP A 93 10.81 7.55 5.14
C ASP A 93 9.81 7.45 3.98
N LEU A 94 8.76 8.29 3.95
CA LEU A 94 7.74 8.36 2.90
C LEU A 94 7.84 9.60 2.01
N ALA A 95 8.71 10.55 2.34
CA ALA A 95 8.82 11.78 1.58
C ALA A 95 9.25 11.49 0.13
N GLY A 96 8.46 11.98 -0.84
CA GLY A 96 8.68 11.72 -2.26
C GLY A 96 8.37 10.29 -2.72
N LYS A 97 7.80 9.45 -1.86
CA LYS A 97 7.45 8.06 -2.18
C LYS A 97 5.94 7.87 -2.32
N THR A 98 5.56 6.78 -2.98
CA THR A 98 4.16 6.33 -3.00
C THR A 98 3.93 5.46 -1.77
N ALA A 99 2.91 5.82 -0.97
CA ALA A 99 2.55 5.00 0.18
C ALA A 99 1.33 4.12 -0.08
N CYS A 100 1.36 2.97 0.57
CA CYS A 100 0.33 1.95 0.60
C CYS A 100 -0.11 1.74 2.05
N ILE A 101 -1.33 1.28 2.25
CA ILE A 101 -1.74 0.75 3.55
C ILE A 101 -1.07 -0.61 3.72
N ALA A 102 -0.34 -0.80 4.82
CA ALA A 102 0.28 -2.07 5.14
C ALA A 102 0.15 -2.41 6.62
N PHE A 103 0.12 -3.70 6.91
CA PHE A 103 0.18 -4.28 8.23
C PHE A 103 1.62 -4.61 8.59
N ASN A 104 2.10 -4.06 9.69
CA ASN A 104 3.48 -4.22 10.17
C ASN A 104 3.61 -5.29 11.28
N GLN A 105 2.67 -6.25 11.34
CA GLN A 105 2.49 -7.25 12.40
C GLN A 105 1.84 -6.74 13.70
N THR A 106 1.67 -5.43 13.87
CA THR A 106 0.96 -4.85 15.03
C THR A 106 -0.22 -4.01 14.58
N ASP A 107 0.02 -3.07 13.67
CA ASP A 107 -0.93 -2.08 13.22
C ASP A 107 -0.96 -1.97 11.70
N PHE A 108 -2.09 -1.50 11.18
CA PHE A 108 -2.18 -0.98 9.83
C PHE A 108 -1.82 0.50 9.79
N ARG A 109 -0.91 0.88 8.88
CA ARG A 109 -0.50 2.28 8.68
C ARG A 109 -0.03 2.56 7.26
N ALA A 110 0.22 3.83 6.96
CA ALA A 110 0.86 4.24 5.71
C ALA A 110 2.34 3.84 5.71
N GLU A 111 2.72 3.11 4.67
CA GLU A 111 4.04 2.53 4.45
C GLU A 111 4.48 2.68 3.01
N ASP A 112 5.78 2.66 2.76
CA ASP A 112 6.33 2.72 1.41
C ASP A 112 5.90 1.50 0.58
N CYS A 113 5.24 1.73 -0.56
CA CYS A 113 4.77 0.66 -1.44
C CYS A 113 5.91 -0.21 -2.00
N GLU A 114 7.16 0.25 -1.96
CA GLU A 114 8.31 -0.52 -2.45
C GLU A 114 8.86 -1.48 -1.40
N ARG A 115 8.44 -1.37 -0.13
CA ARG A 115 8.83 -2.31 0.92
C ARG A 115 8.38 -3.73 0.58
N ARG A 116 9.23 -4.70 0.94
CA ARG A 116 9.03 -6.14 0.66
C ARG A 116 8.86 -6.96 1.93
N ASP A 117 9.07 -6.35 3.10
CA ASP A 117 9.00 -6.97 4.42
C ASP A 117 7.64 -6.76 5.11
N LEU A 118 6.67 -6.18 4.41
CA LEU A 118 5.35 -5.85 4.93
C LEU A 118 4.23 -6.61 4.22
N LEU A 119 3.13 -6.80 4.93
CA LEU A 119 1.90 -7.33 4.35
C LEU A 119 1.00 -6.16 3.94
N PHE A 120 0.89 -5.88 2.64
CA PHE A 120 0.00 -4.82 2.17
C PHE A 120 -1.46 -5.15 2.45
N ALA A 121 -2.27 -4.12 2.63
CA ALA A 121 -3.70 -4.27 2.81
C ALA A 121 -4.44 -4.35 1.46
N ARG A 122 -5.52 -5.12 1.43
CA ARG A 122 -6.51 -5.15 0.35
C ARG A 122 -7.90 -4.89 0.91
N PHE A 123 -8.81 -4.45 0.04
CA PHE A 123 -10.23 -4.40 0.35
C PHE A 123 -10.91 -5.70 -0.12
N ASP A 124 -11.40 -6.48 0.83
CA ASP A 124 -12.25 -7.63 0.59
C ASP A 124 -13.68 -7.15 0.35
N ILE A 125 -14.02 -6.94 -0.92
CA ILE A 125 -15.33 -6.43 -1.36
C ILE A 125 -16.46 -7.35 -0.89
N GLY A 126 -16.26 -8.67 -0.85
CA GLY A 126 -17.30 -9.63 -0.50
C GLY A 126 -17.77 -9.51 0.96
N ASN A 127 -16.86 -9.13 1.86
CA ASN A 127 -17.15 -8.97 3.29
C ASN A 127 -17.18 -7.50 3.74
N GLY A 128 -16.80 -6.57 2.86
CA GLY A 128 -16.64 -5.16 3.16
C GLY A 128 -15.50 -4.89 4.15
N ARG A 129 -14.39 -5.62 4.09
CA ARG A 129 -13.31 -5.54 5.10
C ARG A 129 -12.00 -5.08 4.51
N ILE A 130 -11.19 -4.36 5.29
CA ILE A 130 -9.79 -4.10 4.95
C ILE A 130 -8.93 -5.12 5.70
N VAL A 131 -8.19 -5.93 4.94
CA VAL A 131 -7.44 -7.09 5.46
C VAL A 131 -6.00 -7.09 4.96
N ALA A 132 -5.10 -7.68 5.73
CA ALA A 132 -3.71 -7.91 5.32
C ALA A 132 -3.65 -9.06 4.30
N ASN A 133 -2.91 -8.88 3.21
CA ASN A 133 -2.67 -9.97 2.25
C ASN A 133 -1.94 -11.14 2.94
N GLY A 134 -2.43 -12.37 2.70
CA GLY A 134 -1.82 -13.58 3.24
C GLY A 134 -1.91 -13.75 4.76
N HIS A 135 -2.71 -12.94 5.46
CA HIS A 135 -2.85 -12.99 6.93
C HIS A 135 -4.32 -12.80 7.34
N THR A 136 -4.65 -13.21 8.57
CA THR A 136 -6.01 -13.05 9.14
C THR A 136 -6.30 -11.64 9.65
N ALA A 137 -5.29 -10.77 9.69
CA ALA A 137 -5.39 -9.47 10.34
C ALA A 137 -6.26 -8.52 9.53
N CYS A 138 -7.04 -7.70 10.21
CA CYS A 138 -7.94 -6.73 9.61
C CYS A 138 -8.07 -5.47 10.45
N LEU A 139 -8.57 -4.40 9.85
CA LEU A 139 -9.05 -3.25 10.60
C LEU A 139 -10.27 -3.64 11.42
N SER A 140 -10.25 -3.39 12.73
CA SER A 140 -11.30 -3.77 13.68
C SER A 140 -12.19 -2.62 14.13
N GLY A 141 -12.01 -1.45 13.54
CA GLY A 141 -12.79 -0.25 13.85
C GLY A 141 -11.86 0.82 14.40
N HIS A 142 -12.22 1.44 15.51
CA HIS A 142 -11.49 2.57 16.10
C HIS A 142 -11.49 2.55 17.62
N ASP A 143 -10.57 3.29 18.22
CA ASP A 143 -10.52 3.56 19.66
C ASP A 143 -11.28 4.84 20.05
N ASN A 144 -11.22 5.23 21.32
CA ASN A 144 -11.92 6.40 21.85
C ASN A 144 -11.39 7.76 21.33
N ILE A 145 -10.25 7.78 20.66
CA ILE A 145 -9.69 8.97 19.98
C ILE A 145 -9.83 8.87 18.45
N ALA A 146 -10.68 7.95 17.97
CA ALA A 146 -10.94 7.69 16.57
C ALA A 146 -9.73 7.14 15.79
N GLN A 147 -8.69 6.66 16.46
CA GLN A 147 -7.59 5.95 15.79
C GLN A 147 -8.03 4.53 15.46
N VAL A 148 -7.74 4.10 14.24
CA VAL A 148 -8.14 2.77 13.79
C VAL A 148 -7.41 1.69 14.59
N THR A 149 -8.14 0.66 14.97
CA THR A 149 -7.61 -0.52 15.69
C THR A 149 -7.44 -1.70 14.74
N THR A 150 -6.62 -2.66 15.18
CA THR A 150 -6.31 -3.88 14.42
C THR A 150 -6.77 -5.11 15.20
N ASP A 151 -7.48 -6.02 14.53
CA ASP A 151 -7.68 -7.38 15.03
C ASP A 151 -6.74 -8.31 14.29
N TYR A 152 -5.70 -8.75 15.00
CA TYR A 152 -4.67 -9.65 14.48
C TYR A 152 -5.24 -11.00 13.99
N TYR A 153 -6.27 -11.51 14.66
CA TYR A 153 -6.87 -12.82 14.41
C TYR A 153 -8.13 -12.76 13.53
N GLY A 154 -8.56 -11.56 13.13
CA GLY A 154 -9.67 -11.38 12.19
C GLY A 154 -11.05 -11.72 12.73
N ARG A 155 -11.24 -11.71 14.07
CA ARG A 155 -12.50 -12.11 14.73
C ARG A 155 -13.55 -11.01 14.71
N THR A 156 -13.12 -9.76 14.76
CA THR A 156 -13.94 -8.56 15.00
C THR A 156 -13.66 -7.47 13.96
N CYS A 157 -13.46 -7.86 12.70
CA CYS A 157 -13.20 -6.91 11.62
C CYS A 157 -14.36 -5.93 11.43
N ALA A 158 -14.02 -4.64 11.39
CA ALA A 158 -14.97 -3.60 11.00
C ALA A 158 -15.33 -3.73 9.52
N GLN A 159 -16.53 -3.28 9.20
CA GLN A 159 -17.03 -3.24 7.83
C GLN A 159 -16.97 -1.82 7.28
N PHE A 160 -16.74 -1.72 5.98
CA PHE A 160 -16.60 -0.47 5.27
C PHE A 160 -17.47 -0.47 4.02
N THR A 161 -18.13 0.65 3.78
CA THR A 161 -18.66 1.00 2.47
C THR A 161 -17.64 1.85 1.72
N ILE A 162 -17.78 1.92 0.40
CA ILE A 162 -16.89 2.71 -0.45
C ILE A 162 -17.68 3.71 -1.28
N THR A 163 -17.10 4.87 -1.52
CA THR A 163 -17.61 5.85 -2.48
C THR A 163 -16.52 6.13 -3.49
N ALA A 164 -16.78 5.91 -4.78
CA ALA A 164 -15.87 6.29 -5.84
C ALA A 164 -15.86 7.81 -6.00
N VAL A 165 -14.67 8.38 -6.16
CA VAL A 165 -14.45 9.82 -6.24
C VAL A 165 -13.42 10.15 -7.32
N THR A 166 -13.46 11.39 -7.80
CA THR A 166 -12.38 11.92 -8.62
C THR A 166 -11.10 12.04 -7.78
N PRO A 167 -9.97 11.48 -8.23
CA PRO A 167 -8.71 11.61 -7.51
C PRO A 167 -8.35 13.07 -7.27
N THR A 168 -8.06 13.43 -6.03
CA THR A 168 -7.49 14.73 -5.69
C THR A 168 -5.97 14.64 -5.68
N LYS A 169 -5.31 15.72 -6.10
CA LYS A 169 -3.85 15.79 -6.11
C LYS A 169 -3.30 15.64 -4.67
N PRO A 170 -2.31 14.74 -4.46
CA PRO A 170 -1.63 14.55 -3.19
C PRO A 170 -0.84 15.74 -2.66
#